data_AF-A0A1X9X716-F1
#
_entry.id   AF-A0A1X9X716-F1
#
_cell.length_a   1.000
_cell.length_b   1.000
_cell.length_c   1.000
_cell.angle_alpha   90.00
_cell.angle_beta   90.00
_cell.angle_gamma   90.00
#
_symmetry.space_group_name_H-M   'P 1'
#
loop_
_entity.id
_entity.type
_entity.pdbx_description
1 polymer ?
#
loop_
_entity_poly.entity_id
_entity_poly.type
_entity_poly.pdbx_seq_one_letter_code
_entity_poly.pdbx_strand_id
1 'polypeptide(L)' 'IGGHGDHVWPGGKFANAPDVDLETWFVPGGSAGAAVYTFLQPGVYAYVNHNLIEA' A
#
# COMPACT_ATOMS: atom_id res chain seq x y z
N ILE A 1 3.40 8.04 -2.00
CA ILE A 1 4.64 8.86 -2.00
C ILE A 1 4.74 9.61 -0.69
N GLY A 2 5.87 9.48 0.02
CA GLY A 2 6.14 10.14 1.31
C GLY A 2 5.85 9.29 2.55
N GLY A 3 5.42 8.04 2.39
CA GLY A 3 5.18 7.08 3.47
C GLY A 3 5.35 5.65 2.96
N HIS A 4 4.98 4.66 3.76
CA HIS A 4 5.04 3.23 3.43
C HIS A 4 3.71 2.55 3.75
N GLY A 5 3.58 1.27 3.43
CA GLY A 5 2.63 0.39 4.09
C GLY A 5 3.33 -0.32 5.26
N ASP A 6 3.01 0.06 6.50
CA ASP A 6 3.60 -0.57 7.69
C ASP A 6 3.22 -2.05 7.74
N HIS A 7 1.97 -2.36 7.39
CA HIS A 7 1.43 -3.71 7.27
C HIS A 7 0.54 -3.79 6.03
N VAL A 8 0.82 -4.71 5.12
CA VAL A 8 0.14 -4.82 3.82
C VAL A 8 -0.31 -6.25 3.57
N TRP A 9 -1.55 -6.40 3.12
CA TRP A 9 -2.10 -7.64 2.57
C TRP A 9 -2.43 -7.40 1.08
N PRO A 10 -1.49 -7.65 0.16
CA PRO A 10 -1.71 -7.33 -1.26
C PRO A 10 -2.89 -8.10 -1.87
N GLY A 11 -3.14 -9.34 -1.41
CA GLY A 11 -4.29 -10.16 -1.79
C GLY A 11 -5.51 -10.08 -0.87
N GLY A 12 -5.47 -9.22 0.16
CA GLY A 12 -6.60 -8.93 1.06
C GLY A 12 -7.10 -10.12 1.90
N LYS A 13 -6.20 -11.02 2.30
CA LYS A 13 -6.53 -12.20 3.14
C LYS A 13 -5.90 -12.05 4.53
N PHE A 14 -6.69 -11.58 5.51
CA PHE A 14 -6.20 -11.27 6.85
C PHE A 14 -5.74 -12.48 7.69
N ALA A 15 -6.06 -13.71 7.26
CA ALA A 15 -5.53 -14.92 7.89
C ALA A 15 -4.04 -15.13 7.59
N ASN A 16 -3.51 -14.52 6.52
CA ASN A 16 -2.09 -14.53 6.23
C ASN A 16 -1.40 -13.42 7.02
N ALA A 17 -0.13 -13.61 7.36
CA ALA A 17 0.69 -12.52 7.88
C ALA A 17 0.79 -11.39 6.83
N PRO A 18 0.73 -10.11 7.24
CA PRO A 18 1.01 -9.00 6.33
C PRO A 18 2.49 -8.95 5.96
N ASP A 19 2.77 -8.42 4.78
CA ASP A 19 4.08 -7.88 4.46
C ASP A 19 4.31 -6.58 5.24
N VAL A 20 5.55 -6.26 5.57
CA VAL A 20 5.91 -5.09 6.38
C VAL A 20 6.81 -4.13 5.59
N ASP A 21 6.72 -2.85 5.91
CA ASP A 21 7.56 -1.76 5.40
C ASP A 21 7.60 -1.63 3.87
N LEU A 22 6.50 -1.94 3.18
CA LEU A 22 6.47 -1.88 1.71
C LEU A 22 6.39 -0.44 1.20
N GLU A 23 7.28 -0.07 0.27
CA GLU A 23 7.22 1.18 -0.50
C GLU A 23 6.04 1.17 -1.50
N THR A 24 5.77 0.02 -2.11
CA THR A 24 4.69 -0.21 -3.08
C THR A 24 4.30 -1.68 -3.05
N TRP A 25 3.04 -2.01 -3.38
CA TRP A 25 2.54 -3.38 -3.46
C TRP A 25 1.64 -3.60 -4.67
N PHE A 26 1.52 -4.86 -5.09
CA PHE A 26 0.70 -5.24 -6.23
C PHE A 26 -0.67 -5.77 -5.80
N VAL A 27 -1.75 -5.22 -6.36
CA VAL A 27 -3.12 -5.78 -6.20
C VAL A 27 -3.52 -6.45 -7.52
N PRO A 28 -3.59 -7.79 -7.59
CA PRO A 28 -4.02 -8.48 -8.80
C PRO A 28 -5.42 -8.06 -9.25
N GLY A 29 -5.63 -7.97 -10.58
CA GLY A 29 -6.95 -7.70 -11.14
C GLY A 29 -7.99 -8.73 -10.68
N GLY A 30 -9.18 -8.26 -10.28
CA GLY A 30 -10.22 -9.12 -9.70
C GLY A 30 -10.03 -9.44 -8.21
N SER A 31 -9.12 -8.74 -7.52
CA SER A 31 -8.91 -8.85 -6.08
C SER A 31 -8.98 -7.50 -5.37
N ALA A 32 -8.92 -7.53 -4.05
CA ALA A 32 -8.76 -6.34 -3.22
C ALA A 32 -7.56 -6.55 -2.29
N GLY A 33 -6.80 -5.48 -2.06
CA GLY A 33 -5.72 -5.43 -1.08
C GLY A 33 -6.07 -4.50 0.08
N ALA A 34 -5.29 -4.59 1.16
CA ALA A 34 -5.39 -3.68 2.30
C ALA A 34 -3.99 -3.27 2.75
N ALA A 35 -3.83 -2.02 3.19
CA ALA A 35 -2.60 -1.50 3.78
C ALA A 35 -2.94 -0.62 4.98
N VAL A 36 -2.10 -0.70 6.01
CA VAL A 36 -2.14 0.16 7.19
C VAL A 36 -0.87 0.99 7.23
N TYR A 37 -1.02 2.28 7.50
CA TYR A 37 0.10 3.20 7.70
C TYR A 37 -0.22 4.16 8.85
N THR A 38 0.73 4.31 9.77
CA THR A 38 0.70 5.33 10.81
C THR A 38 1.45 6.56 10.31
N PHE A 39 0.75 7.68 10.08
CA PHE A 39 1.40 8.91 9.64
C PHE A 39 2.36 9.45 10.68
N LEU A 40 3.63 9.65 10.29
CA LEU A 40 4.68 10.17 11.16
C LEU A 40 5.01 11.65 10.90
N GLN A 41 4.58 12.20 9.77
CA GLN A 41 4.85 13.58 9.39
C GLN A 41 3.56 14.26 8.88
N PRO A 42 3.40 15.58 9.08
CA PRO A 42 2.35 16.35 8.44
C PRO A 42 2.73 16.65 6.98
N GLY A 43 1.73 16.93 6.15
CA GLY A 43 1.96 17.32 4.75
C GLY A 43 0.90 16.76 3.81
N VAL A 44 1.09 17.04 2.52
CA VAL A 44 0.26 16.46 1.46
C VAL A 44 0.94 15.21 0.93
N TYR A 45 0.19 14.11 0.86
CA TYR A 45 0.65 12.82 0.38
C TYR A 45 -0.12 12.42 -0.87
N ALA A 46 0.55 11.79 -1.83
CA ALA A 46 -0.07 11.20 -3.00
C ALA A 46 -0.15 9.67 -2.83
N TYR A 47 -1.37 9.12 -2.94
CA TYR A 47 -1.61 7.68 -3.06
C TYR A 47 -1.92 7.36 -4.52
N VAL A 48 -1.09 6.54 -5.16
CA VAL A 48 -1.04 6.41 -6.62
C VAL A 48 -0.82 4.96 -7.04
N ASN A 49 -1.22 4.65 -8.28
CA ASN A 49 -0.59 3.57 -9.02
C ASN A 49 0.83 4.03 -9.39
N HIS A 50 1.85 3.25 -9.03
CA HIS A 50 3.24 3.64 -9.28
C HIS A 50 3.71 3.43 -10.73
N ASN A 51 2.79 3.11 -11.64
CA ASN A 51 2.93 3.37 -13.07
C ASN A 51 2.62 4.85 -13.37
N LEU A 52 3.62 5.72 -13.24
CA LEU A 52 3.45 7.18 -13.30
C LEU A 52 3.01 7.73 -14.67
N ILE A 53 3.01 6.90 -15.71
CA ILE A 53 2.55 7.26 -17.06
C ILE A 53 1.01 7.20 -17.16
N GLU A 54 0.35 6.52 -16.22
CA GLU A 54 -1.10 6.28 -16.19
C GLU A 54 -1.80 6.94 -15.00
N ALA A 55 -1.04 7.64 -14.14
CA ALA A 55 -1.50 8.17 -12.85
C ALA A 55 -2.16 9.56 -12.94
#